data_AF-A0A2N1VZ78-F1
#
_entry.id   AF-A0A2N1VZ78-F1
#
_cell.length_a   1.000
_cell.length_b   1.000
_cell.length_c   1.000
_cell.angle_alpha   90.00
_cell.angle_beta   90.00
_cell.angle_gamma   90.00
#
_symmetry.space_group_name_H-M   'P 1'
#
loop_
_entity.id
_entity.type
_entity.pdbx_description
1 polymer ?
#
loop_
_entity_poly.entity_id
_entity_poly.type
_entity_poly.pdbx_seq_one_letter_code
_entity_poly.pdbx_strand_id
1 'polypeptide(L)'
;MFFSAAVFAQIDTSIVFLGDIDSTIATDVRYATKNNFTGQILYPTDKVYIRKIVGESLKSAQSYLIKNYNLSIKVFDAYRPLSVQKKMWEIFPNPNYVADPSKGSRHNRGAAVDVTLIDSNGNEIDMGTEYDNFTEKAHSDYPNLPEKIKNDRKILRDTMIKFGFEPIESEWWHFDYNGWNKFSILDIEIN
;
A
#
# COMPACT_ATOMS: atom_id res chain seq x y z
N MET A 1 -16.10 9.76 24.32
CA MET A 1 -14.87 9.23 24.94
C MET A 1 -13.80 9.18 23.85
N PHE A 2 -12.88 10.15 23.81
CA PHE A 2 -11.80 10.16 22.82
C PHE A 2 -10.63 9.36 23.38
N PHE A 3 -10.59 8.06 23.09
CA PHE A 3 -9.31 7.37 23.19
C PHE A 3 -8.42 7.86 22.06
N SER A 4 -7.29 8.45 22.41
CA SER A 4 -6.33 8.99 21.45
C SER A 4 -5.78 7.86 20.58
N ALA A 5 -6.01 7.93 19.27
CA ALA A 5 -5.43 7.03 18.27
C ALA A 5 -3.89 6.92 18.39
N ALA A 6 -3.25 7.94 18.96
CA ALA A 6 -1.81 7.93 19.24
C ALA A 6 -1.37 6.88 20.27
N VAL A 7 -2.21 6.58 21.28
CA VAL A 7 -1.87 5.61 22.34
C VAL A 7 -1.98 4.18 21.82
N PHE A 8 -2.97 3.89 20.96
CA PHE A 8 -3.11 2.58 20.33
C PHE A 8 -1.97 2.26 19.35
N ALA A 9 -1.52 3.24 18.56
CA ALA A 9 -0.42 3.04 17.61
C ALA A 9 0.91 2.63 18.29
N GLN A 10 1.18 3.09 19.51
CA GLN A 10 2.44 2.76 20.18
C GLN A 10 2.46 1.34 20.80
N ILE A 11 1.29 0.69 20.94
CA ILE A 11 1.17 -0.65 21.55
C ILE A 11 1.04 -1.75 20.48
N ASP A 12 0.47 -1.45 19.30
CA ASP A 12 0.31 -2.45 18.25
C ASP A 12 1.59 -2.68 17.44
N THR A 13 2.38 -3.68 17.86
CA THR A 13 3.57 -4.14 17.14
C THR A 13 3.29 -5.26 16.14
N SER A 14 2.07 -5.81 16.11
CA SER A 14 1.78 -7.08 15.45
C SER A 14 1.70 -6.96 13.93
N ILE A 15 2.49 -7.79 13.23
CA ILE A 15 2.35 -8.06 11.80
C ILE A 15 1.57 -9.36 11.64
N VAL A 16 0.52 -9.33 10.83
CA VAL A 16 -0.40 -10.45 10.62
C VAL A 16 -0.65 -10.66 9.13
N PHE A 17 -1.16 -11.84 8.76
CA PHE A 17 -1.61 -12.10 7.40
C PHE A 17 -2.91 -11.32 7.12
N LEU A 18 -2.96 -10.59 6.01
CA LEU A 18 -4.12 -9.76 5.66
C LEU A 18 -5.39 -10.61 5.47
N GLY A 19 -5.26 -11.83 4.93
CA GLY A 19 -6.40 -12.72 4.72
C GLY A 19 -7.10 -13.15 6.02
N ASP A 20 -6.42 -13.10 7.17
CA ASP A 20 -7.03 -13.36 8.48
C ASP A 20 -7.90 -12.19 8.95
N ILE A 21 -7.65 -10.97 8.45
CA ILE A 21 -8.43 -9.76 8.73
C ILE A 21 -9.62 -9.67 7.77
N ASP A 22 -9.35 -9.82 6.47
CA ASP A 22 -10.32 -9.76 5.39
C ASP A 22 -9.83 -10.54 4.16
N SER A 23 -10.35 -11.75 3.95
CA SER A 23 -10.03 -12.60 2.81
C SER A 23 -10.69 -12.16 1.50
N THR A 24 -11.54 -11.12 1.51
CA THR A 24 -12.18 -10.58 0.31
C THR A 24 -11.33 -9.55 -0.42
N ILE A 25 -10.28 -9.03 0.22
CA ILE A 25 -9.34 -8.09 -0.40
C ILE A 25 -8.48 -8.88 -1.40
N ALA A 26 -8.51 -8.45 -2.66
CA ALA A 26 -7.70 -9.07 -3.70
C ALA A 26 -6.21 -8.74 -3.50
N THR A 27 -5.34 -9.64 -3.94
CA THR A 27 -3.89 -9.43 -3.88
C THR A 27 -3.24 -9.74 -5.22
N ASP A 28 -2.18 -9.00 -5.52
CA ASP A 28 -1.25 -9.26 -6.62
C ASP A 28 0.14 -8.84 -6.13
N VAL A 29 0.76 -9.71 -5.33
CA VAL A 29 2.00 -9.36 -4.62
C VAL A 29 3.16 -9.28 -5.60
N ARG A 30 3.37 -8.09 -6.18
CA ARG A 30 4.27 -7.84 -7.32
C ARG A 30 5.70 -8.29 -7.05
N TYR A 31 6.17 -8.11 -5.82
CA TYR A 31 7.51 -8.51 -5.38
C TYR A 31 7.68 -10.02 -5.16
N ALA A 32 6.62 -10.82 -5.16
CA ALA A 32 6.67 -12.29 -5.21
C ALA A 32 6.80 -12.83 -6.65
N THR A 33 6.80 -11.94 -7.65
CA THR A 33 6.89 -12.27 -9.08
C THR A 33 8.05 -11.50 -9.72
N LYS A 34 8.27 -11.64 -11.03
CA LYS A 34 9.20 -10.78 -11.80
C LYS A 34 8.53 -9.51 -12.33
N ASN A 35 7.23 -9.35 -12.13
CA ASN A 35 6.46 -8.21 -12.59
C ASN A 35 6.55 -7.06 -11.58
N ASN A 36 7.73 -6.49 -11.44
CA ASN A 36 8.02 -5.33 -10.59
C ASN A 36 9.24 -4.59 -11.16
N PHE A 37 9.54 -3.39 -10.66
CA PHE A 37 10.60 -2.56 -11.22
C PHE A 37 12.01 -3.20 -11.21
N THR A 38 12.27 -4.19 -10.35
CA THR A 38 13.57 -4.87 -10.29
C THR A 38 13.71 -6.03 -11.28
N GLY A 39 12.59 -6.57 -11.80
CA GLY A 39 12.58 -7.79 -12.62
C GLY A 39 12.96 -9.07 -11.87
N GLN A 40 13.10 -9.01 -10.53
CA GLN A 40 13.49 -10.12 -9.67
C GLN A 40 12.37 -10.52 -8.71
N ILE A 41 12.37 -11.78 -8.28
CA ILE A 41 11.51 -12.26 -7.18
C ILE A 41 12.22 -11.90 -5.88
N LEU A 42 11.60 -11.04 -5.08
CA LEU A 42 12.15 -10.53 -3.82
C LEU A 42 11.45 -11.11 -2.59
N TYR A 43 10.17 -11.46 -2.72
CA TYR A 43 9.38 -12.07 -1.66
C TYR A 43 9.32 -13.60 -1.87
N PRO A 44 9.45 -14.40 -0.81
CA PRO A 44 9.36 -15.85 -0.90
C PRO A 44 7.91 -16.37 -0.98
N THR A 45 6.91 -15.48 -0.86
CA THR A 45 5.50 -15.81 -0.70
C THR A 45 4.63 -14.72 -1.32
N ASP A 46 3.44 -15.09 -1.81
CA ASP A 46 2.42 -14.18 -2.36
C ASP A 46 1.40 -13.72 -1.31
N LYS A 47 1.62 -14.08 -0.04
CA LYS A 47 0.82 -13.60 1.08
C LYS A 47 1.15 -12.15 1.40
N VAL A 48 0.11 -11.35 1.63
CA VAL A 48 0.25 -9.99 2.13
C VAL A 48 0.29 -10.01 3.66
N TYR A 49 1.39 -9.52 4.22
CA TYR A 49 1.51 -9.24 5.64
C TYR A 49 1.29 -7.75 5.89
N ILE A 50 0.68 -7.40 7.03
CA ILE A 50 0.34 -6.02 7.35
C ILE A 50 0.31 -5.83 8.87
N ARG A 51 0.56 -4.60 9.35
CA ARG A 51 0.31 -4.29 10.75
C ARG A 51 -1.18 -4.40 11.04
N LYS A 52 -1.56 -5.06 12.13
CA LYS A 52 -2.96 -5.40 12.40
C LYS A 52 -3.89 -4.20 12.32
N ILE A 53 -3.59 -3.10 13.02
CA ILE A 53 -4.43 -1.89 12.98
C ILE A 53 -4.58 -1.30 11.57
N VAL A 54 -3.54 -1.40 10.74
CA VAL A 54 -3.55 -0.91 9.35
C VAL A 54 -4.43 -1.79 8.48
N GLY A 55 -4.38 -3.10 8.67
CA GLY A 55 -5.27 -4.05 7.99
C GLY A 55 -6.74 -3.85 8.37
N GLU A 56 -7.07 -3.56 9.63
CA GLU A 56 -8.45 -3.27 10.05
C GLU A 56 -8.98 -1.96 9.43
N SER A 57 -8.12 -0.95 9.28
CA SER A 57 -8.46 0.26 8.51
C SER A 57 -8.66 -0.05 7.02
N LEU A 58 -7.82 -0.91 6.43
CA LEU A 58 -7.96 -1.31 5.03
C LEU A 58 -9.26 -2.09 4.79
N LYS A 59 -9.65 -2.99 5.70
CA LYS A 59 -10.96 -3.68 5.70
C LYS A 59 -12.14 -2.72 5.75
N SER A 60 -12.01 -1.64 6.53
CA SER A 60 -13.03 -0.60 6.60
C SER A 60 -13.15 0.16 5.27
N ALA A 61 -12.02 0.47 4.62
CA ALA A 61 -11.98 1.05 3.28
C ALA A 61 -12.60 0.11 2.21
N GLN A 62 -12.24 -1.18 2.23
CA GLN A 62 -12.81 -2.22 1.38
C GLN A 62 -14.34 -2.27 1.50
N SER A 63 -14.86 -2.33 2.72
CA SER A 63 -16.30 -2.37 3.00
C SER A 63 -17.02 -1.11 2.47
N TYR A 64 -16.38 0.05 2.57
CA TYR A 64 -16.92 1.30 2.05
C TYR A 64 -16.95 1.34 0.52
N LEU A 65 -15.90 0.88 -0.15
CA LEU A 65 -15.84 0.82 -1.61
C LEU A 65 -16.91 -0.11 -2.19
N ILE A 66 -17.06 -1.29 -1.61
CA ILE A 66 -18.08 -2.26 -2.03
C ILE A 66 -19.46 -1.62 -1.91
N LYS A 67 -19.76 -1.01 -0.76
CA LYS A 67 -21.08 -0.46 -0.47
C LYS A 67 -21.45 0.74 -1.33
N ASN A 68 -20.51 1.64 -1.62
CA ASN A 68 -20.83 2.94 -2.21
C ASN A 68 -20.47 3.04 -3.70
N TYR A 69 -19.56 2.20 -4.19
CA TYR A 69 -19.05 2.28 -5.56
C TYR A 69 -19.11 0.95 -6.32
N ASN A 70 -19.44 -0.17 -5.64
CA ASN A 70 -19.33 -1.51 -6.22
C ASN A 70 -17.91 -1.81 -6.73
N LEU A 71 -16.91 -1.31 -5.99
CA LEU A 71 -15.48 -1.52 -6.24
C LEU A 71 -14.85 -2.26 -5.06
N SER A 72 -13.72 -2.93 -5.30
CA SER A 72 -12.91 -3.56 -4.25
C SER A 72 -11.46 -3.11 -4.35
N ILE A 73 -10.70 -3.28 -3.27
CA ILE A 73 -9.28 -3.04 -3.18
C ILE A 73 -8.52 -4.26 -3.72
N LYS A 74 -7.48 -4.00 -4.50
CA LYS A 74 -6.39 -4.95 -4.75
C LYS A 74 -5.09 -4.41 -4.17
N VAL A 75 -4.37 -5.24 -3.40
CA VAL A 75 -3.09 -4.89 -2.77
C VAL A 75 -1.92 -5.43 -3.59
N PHE A 76 -0.97 -4.56 -3.91
CA PHE A 76 0.30 -4.90 -4.55
C PHE A 76 1.43 -5.12 -3.55
N ASP A 77 1.47 -4.32 -2.49
CA ASP A 77 2.43 -4.45 -1.40
C ASP A 77 1.89 -3.87 -0.08
N ALA A 78 2.43 -4.33 1.05
CA ALA A 78 2.14 -3.79 2.38
C ALA A 78 3.37 -3.88 3.28
N TYR A 79 3.43 -4.84 4.21
CA TYR A 79 4.64 -5.06 4.99
C TYR A 79 5.76 -5.61 4.11
N ARG A 80 6.86 -4.85 4.05
CA ARG A 80 8.11 -5.24 3.38
C ARG A 80 9.20 -5.41 4.43
N PRO A 81 9.90 -6.55 4.52
CA PRO A 81 11.05 -6.67 5.43
C PRO A 81 12.16 -5.65 5.07
N LEU A 82 12.86 -5.11 6.07
CA LEU A 82 13.97 -4.17 5.85
C LEU A 82 15.09 -4.78 4.99
N SER A 83 15.35 -6.08 5.16
CA SER A 83 16.27 -6.86 4.32
C SER A 83 15.89 -6.83 2.85
N VAL A 84 14.60 -6.85 2.50
CA VAL A 84 14.14 -6.70 1.11
C VAL A 84 14.32 -5.26 0.63
N GLN A 85 14.03 -4.25 1.47
CA GLN A 85 14.28 -2.85 1.14
C GLN A 85 15.76 -2.60 0.80
N LYS A 86 16.69 -3.22 1.54
CA LYS A 86 18.13 -3.15 1.25
C LYS A 86 18.47 -3.73 -0.13
N LYS A 87 17.91 -4.91 -0.47
CA LYS A 87 18.07 -5.51 -1.80
C LYS A 87 17.52 -4.62 -2.91
N MET A 88 16.34 -4.03 -2.73
CA MET A 88 15.77 -3.08 -3.69
C MET A 88 16.69 -1.87 -3.90
N TRP A 89 17.25 -1.33 -2.82
CA TRP A 89 18.19 -0.21 -2.89
C TRP A 89 19.50 -0.57 -3.58
N GLU A 90 20.04 -1.78 -3.39
CA GLU A 90 21.22 -2.26 -4.11
C GLU A 90 20.99 -2.33 -5.63
N ILE A 91 19.76 -2.67 -6.05
CA ILE A 91 19.38 -2.76 -7.46
C ILE A 91 19.09 -1.37 -8.05
N PHE A 92 18.41 -0.50 -7.30
CA PHE A 92 17.99 0.83 -7.76
C PHE A 92 18.17 1.89 -6.65
N PRO A 93 19.39 2.42 -6.46
CA PRO A 93 19.72 3.36 -5.38
C PRO A 93 19.27 4.79 -5.70
N ASN A 94 17.97 4.99 -5.90
CA ASN A 94 17.38 6.30 -6.19
C ASN A 94 16.37 6.68 -5.10
N PRO A 95 16.68 7.66 -4.23
CA PRO A 95 15.82 8.04 -3.10
C PRO A 95 14.50 8.69 -3.50
N ASN A 96 14.32 9.03 -4.78
CA ASN A 96 13.04 9.53 -5.28
C ASN A 96 11.99 8.42 -5.44
N TYR A 97 12.41 7.15 -5.52
CA TYR A 97 11.51 6.01 -5.82
C TYR A 97 11.71 4.84 -4.85
N VAL A 98 12.91 4.66 -4.32
CA VAL A 98 13.23 3.61 -3.36
C VAL A 98 13.70 4.28 -2.09
N ALA A 99 12.99 4.10 -0.97
CA ALA A 99 13.40 4.69 0.29
C ALA A 99 14.80 4.22 0.73
N ASP A 100 15.63 5.17 1.17
CA ASP A 100 16.95 4.92 1.73
C ASP A 100 16.84 3.98 2.96
N PRO A 101 17.40 2.76 2.90
CA PRO A 101 17.23 1.78 3.96
C PRO A 101 17.88 2.19 5.30
N SER A 102 18.79 3.17 5.31
CA SER A 102 19.36 3.72 6.56
C SER A 102 18.31 4.46 7.41
N LYS A 103 17.24 4.96 6.77
CA LYS A 103 16.11 5.64 7.42
C LYS A 103 14.89 4.72 7.58
N GLY A 104 14.91 3.58 6.88
CA GLY A 104 13.77 2.67 6.72
C GLY A 104 12.64 3.26 5.87
N SER A 105 11.64 2.44 5.56
CA SER A 105 10.43 2.86 4.86
C SER A 105 9.18 2.69 5.73
N ARG A 106 8.03 3.22 5.28
CA ARG A 106 6.74 2.95 5.94
C ARG A 106 6.28 1.52 5.73
N HIS A 107 6.63 0.90 4.60
CA HIS A 107 6.43 -0.54 4.39
C HIS A 107 7.19 -1.38 5.43
N ASN A 108 8.42 -1.01 5.79
CA ASN A 108 9.16 -1.74 6.85
C ASN A 108 8.58 -1.54 8.25
N ARG A 109 7.66 -0.59 8.42
CA ARG A 109 6.88 -0.39 9.63
C ARG A 109 5.52 -1.08 9.55
N GLY A 110 5.22 -1.83 8.48
CA GLY A 110 3.89 -2.40 8.23
C GLY A 110 2.79 -1.34 8.15
N ALA A 111 3.16 -0.10 7.86
CA ALA A 111 2.32 1.10 7.97
C ALA A 111 2.17 1.84 6.64
N ALA A 112 2.38 1.13 5.53
CA ALA A 112 2.03 1.58 4.19
C ALA A 112 1.36 0.43 3.44
N VAL A 113 0.56 0.80 2.44
CA VAL A 113 -0.04 -0.12 1.47
C VAL A 113 0.07 0.49 0.07
N ASP A 114 0.35 -0.37 -0.90
CA ASP A 114 0.28 -0.06 -2.32
C ASP A 114 -0.96 -0.73 -2.89
N VAL A 115 -1.92 0.05 -3.39
CA VAL A 115 -3.24 -0.46 -3.75
C VAL A 115 -3.80 0.13 -5.03
N THR A 116 -4.69 -0.62 -5.67
CA THR A 116 -5.58 -0.13 -6.73
C THR A 116 -7.02 -0.54 -6.45
N LEU A 117 -7.93 -0.15 -7.35
CA LEU A 117 -9.33 -0.57 -7.36
C LEU A 117 -9.55 -1.65 -8.42
N ILE A 118 -10.48 -2.56 -8.13
CA ILE A 118 -11.01 -3.53 -9.09
C ILE A 118 -12.54 -3.43 -9.18
N ASP A 119 -13.08 -3.76 -10.35
CA ASP A 119 -14.52 -3.91 -10.56
C ASP A 119 -15.06 -5.23 -9.97
N SER A 120 -16.38 -5.45 -10.09
CA SER A 120 -17.04 -6.67 -9.61
C SER A 120 -16.63 -7.95 -10.35
N ASN A 121 -15.94 -7.83 -11.49
CA ASN A 121 -15.41 -8.96 -12.25
C ASN A 121 -13.92 -9.22 -11.92
N GLY A 122 -13.32 -8.40 -11.05
CA GLY A 122 -11.92 -8.49 -10.68
C GLY A 122 -10.96 -7.79 -11.65
N ASN A 123 -11.47 -7.01 -12.61
CA ASN A 123 -10.63 -6.24 -13.52
C ASN A 123 -10.09 -5.00 -12.80
N GLU A 124 -8.81 -4.72 -12.96
CA GLU A 124 -8.20 -3.49 -12.44
C GLU A 124 -8.79 -2.26 -13.13
N ILE A 125 -9.10 -1.25 -12.32
CA ILE A 125 -9.52 0.05 -12.80
C ILE A 125 -8.29 0.77 -13.36
N ASP A 126 -8.41 1.31 -14.58
CA ASP A 126 -7.34 2.09 -15.21
C ASP A 126 -7.04 3.37 -14.41
N MET A 127 -5.83 3.43 -13.87
CA MET A 127 -5.32 4.56 -13.09
C MET A 127 -4.38 5.44 -13.91
N GLY A 128 -4.26 5.26 -15.22
CA GLY A 128 -3.46 6.08 -16.15
C GLY A 128 -1.99 5.69 -16.24
N THR A 129 -1.48 4.94 -15.26
CA THR A 129 -0.19 4.23 -15.33
C THR A 129 -0.33 2.90 -14.62
N GLU A 130 0.57 1.97 -14.93
CA GLU A 130 0.80 0.78 -14.11
C GLU A 130 1.36 1.17 -12.72
N TYR A 131 1.29 0.22 -11.78
CA TYR A 131 2.10 0.21 -10.55
C TYR A 131 3.60 0.25 -10.89
N ASP A 132 4.43 0.77 -9.97
CA ASP A 132 5.88 0.97 -10.15
C ASP A 132 6.26 1.90 -11.34
N ASN A 133 5.33 2.73 -11.81
CA ASN A 133 5.62 3.71 -12.84
C ASN A 133 6.33 4.94 -12.25
N PHE A 134 7.64 5.01 -12.39
CA PHE A 134 8.45 6.10 -11.84
C PHE A 134 8.52 7.36 -12.74
N THR A 135 7.38 7.81 -13.24
CA THR A 135 7.27 9.06 -14.02
C THR A 135 6.25 10.02 -13.39
N GLU A 136 6.30 11.30 -13.76
CA GLU A 136 5.34 12.32 -13.28
C GLU A 136 3.86 11.94 -13.51
N LYS A 137 3.57 11.06 -14.48
CA LYS A 137 2.20 10.58 -14.75
C LYS A 137 1.64 9.75 -13.60
N ALA A 138 2.51 9.15 -12.79
CA ALA A 138 2.12 8.39 -11.61
C ALA A 138 1.82 9.29 -10.41
N HIS A 139 2.16 10.58 -10.46
CA HIS A 139 1.89 11.49 -9.36
C HIS A 139 0.38 11.59 -9.10
N SER A 140 0.01 11.62 -7.82
CA SER A 140 -1.38 11.57 -7.35
C SER A 140 -2.27 12.67 -7.94
N ASP A 141 -1.71 13.84 -8.24
CA ASP A 141 -2.41 15.03 -8.74
C ASP A 141 -2.08 15.38 -10.20
N TYR A 142 -1.44 14.47 -10.94
CA TYR A 142 -1.07 14.70 -12.35
C TYR A 142 -2.29 15.15 -13.18
N PRO A 143 -2.29 16.38 -13.75
CA PRO A 143 -3.51 17.02 -14.25
C PRO A 143 -3.95 16.50 -15.63
N ASN A 144 -3.01 15.96 -16.41
CA ASN A 144 -3.22 15.61 -17.82
C ASN A 144 -3.69 14.15 -17.98
N LEU A 145 -4.80 13.82 -17.33
CA LEU A 145 -5.46 12.53 -17.42
C LEU A 145 -6.92 12.67 -17.89
N PRO A 146 -7.46 11.67 -18.59
CA PRO A 146 -8.89 11.57 -18.85
C PRO A 146 -9.72 11.75 -17.57
N GLU A 147 -10.87 12.41 -17.68
CA GLU A 147 -11.73 12.73 -16.52
C GLU A 147 -12.13 11.49 -15.71
N LYS A 148 -12.37 10.37 -16.39
CA LYS A 148 -12.67 9.09 -15.75
C LYS A 148 -11.53 8.66 -14.81
N ILE A 149 -10.29 8.70 -15.28
CA ILE A 149 -9.11 8.29 -14.50
C ILE A 149 -8.91 9.22 -13.30
N LYS A 150 -9.11 10.54 -13.48
CA LYS A 150 -9.06 11.50 -12.36
C LYS A 150 -10.12 11.19 -11.30
N ASN A 151 -11.34 10.84 -11.71
CA ASN A 151 -12.40 10.46 -10.79
C ASN A 151 -12.11 9.13 -10.09
N ASP A 152 -11.58 8.12 -10.79
CA ASP A 152 -11.23 6.83 -10.21
C ASP A 152 -10.09 6.97 -9.17
N ARG A 153 -9.03 7.72 -9.51
CA ARG A 153 -7.96 8.08 -8.55
C ARG A 153 -8.51 8.84 -7.35
N LYS A 154 -9.45 9.77 -7.57
CA LYS A 154 -10.11 10.52 -6.50
C LYS A 154 -10.93 9.61 -5.57
N ILE A 155 -11.67 8.64 -6.11
CA ILE A 155 -12.42 7.67 -5.30
C ILE A 155 -11.47 6.86 -4.41
N LEU A 156 -10.38 6.34 -4.98
CA LEU A 156 -9.35 5.63 -4.21
C LEU A 156 -8.78 6.53 -3.12
N ARG A 157 -8.24 7.68 -3.51
CA ARG A 157 -7.59 8.63 -2.61
C ARG A 157 -8.50 9.06 -1.45
N ASP A 158 -9.70 9.52 -1.75
CA ASP A 158 -10.61 10.04 -0.72
C ASP A 158 -11.11 8.93 0.20
N THR A 159 -11.28 7.70 -0.32
CA THR A 159 -11.59 6.54 0.51
C THR A 159 -10.43 6.24 1.47
N MET A 160 -9.21 6.13 0.96
CA MET A 160 -8.06 5.82 1.80
C MET A 160 -7.86 6.91 2.88
N ILE A 161 -8.01 8.19 2.52
CA ILE A 161 -7.99 9.31 3.48
C ILE A 161 -9.07 9.16 4.56
N LYS A 162 -10.29 8.82 4.15
CA LYS A 162 -11.41 8.63 5.09
C LYS A 162 -11.12 7.57 6.15
N PHE A 163 -10.31 6.57 5.85
CA PHE A 163 -10.01 5.44 6.76
C PHE A 163 -8.60 5.50 7.38
N GLY A 164 -8.00 6.70 7.40
CA GLY A 164 -6.80 6.97 8.19
C GLY A 164 -5.50 6.74 7.45
N PHE A 165 -5.52 6.89 6.12
CA PHE A 165 -4.31 6.89 5.30
C PHE A 165 -4.01 8.27 4.70
N GLU A 166 -2.76 8.49 4.32
CA GLU A 166 -2.24 9.68 3.68
C GLU A 166 -1.58 9.28 2.34
N PRO A 167 -2.01 9.83 1.19
CA PRO A 167 -1.34 9.58 -0.08
C PRO A 167 0.01 10.29 -0.10
N ILE A 168 0.91 9.84 -0.99
CA ILE A 168 2.10 10.61 -1.36
C ILE A 168 1.93 11.25 -2.73
N GLU A 169 2.65 12.33 -2.98
CA GLU A 169 2.54 13.09 -4.23
C GLU A 169 3.03 12.28 -5.42
N SER A 170 4.14 11.54 -5.26
CA SER A 170 4.83 10.86 -6.37
C SER A 170 4.13 9.61 -6.90
N GLU A 171 3.19 9.02 -6.13
CA GLU A 171 2.66 7.69 -6.40
C GLU A 171 1.16 7.63 -6.06
N TRP A 172 0.31 7.44 -7.08
CA TRP A 172 -1.15 7.36 -6.89
C TRP A 172 -1.62 6.13 -6.10
N TRP A 173 -0.78 5.08 -6.03
CA TRP A 173 -1.10 3.81 -5.39
C TRP A 173 -0.67 3.74 -3.91
N HIS A 174 0.28 4.58 -3.49
CA HIS A 174 0.94 4.47 -2.18
C HIS A 174 0.20 5.28 -1.11
N PHE A 175 -0.06 4.63 0.01
CA PHE A 175 -0.77 5.21 1.14
C PHE A 175 -0.08 4.88 2.47
N ASP A 176 0.36 5.91 3.19
CA ASP A 176 0.91 5.80 4.55
C ASP A 176 -0.23 5.78 5.57
N TYR A 177 -0.19 4.91 6.56
CA TYR A 177 -1.15 4.97 7.68
C TYR A 177 -0.82 6.11 8.63
N ASN A 178 -1.85 6.82 9.11
CA ASN A 178 -1.67 7.99 9.98
C ASN A 178 -0.94 7.61 11.27
N GLY A 179 0.14 8.33 11.58
CA GLY A 179 1.00 8.04 12.72
C GLY A 179 2.02 6.91 12.49
N TRP A 180 2.27 6.52 11.23
CA TRP A 180 3.28 5.54 10.83
C TRP A 180 4.63 5.73 11.53
N ASN A 181 5.01 6.97 11.81
CA ASN A 181 6.29 7.34 12.42
C ASN A 181 6.47 6.86 13.87
N LYS A 182 5.37 6.47 14.53
CA LYS A 182 5.38 5.93 15.89
C LYS A 182 5.67 4.44 15.94
N PHE A 183 5.51 3.72 14.83
CA PHE A 183 5.79 2.29 14.76
C PHE A 183 7.27 2.04 14.50
N SER A 184 7.85 1.02 15.12
CA SER A 184 9.24 0.62 14.86
C SER A 184 9.44 0.10 13.43
N ILE A 185 10.65 0.25 12.90
CA ILE A 185 11.11 -0.46 11.71
C ILE A 185 11.27 -1.94 12.08
N LEU A 186 10.84 -2.83 11.19
CA LEU A 186 10.83 -4.27 11.39
C LEU A 186 11.57 -4.99 10.25
N ASP A 187 12.15 -6.14 10.56
CA ASP A 187 12.78 -7.06 9.61
C ASP A 187 12.35 -8.50 9.92
N ILE A 188 11.04 -8.69 10.06
CA ILE A 188 10.38 -9.97 10.30
C ILE A 188 10.31 -10.72 8.97
N GLU A 189 10.72 -11.99 8.96
CA GLU A 189 10.60 -12.84 7.78
C GLU A 189 9.12 -13.13 7.45
N ILE A 190 8.82 -13.20 6.15
CA ILE A 190 7.49 -13.49 5.61
C ILE A 190 7.51 -14.83 4.89
N ASN A 191 6.54 -15.71 5.16
CA ASN A 191 6.56 -17.13 4.74
C ASN A 191 5.18 -17.63 4.27
#